data_AF-A0A6H1PFM9-F1
#
_entry.id   AF-A0A6H1PFM9-F1
#
_cell.length_a   1.000
_cell.length_b   1.000
_cell.length_c   1.000
_cell.angle_alpha   90.00
_cell.angle_beta   90.00
_cell.angle_gamma   90.00
#
_symmetry.space_group_name_H-M   'P 1'
#
loop_
_entity.id
_entity.type
_entity.pdbx_description
1 polymer ?
#
loop_
_entity_poly.entity_id
_entity_poly.type
_entity_poly.pdbx_seq_one_letter_code
_entity_poly.pdbx_strand_id
1 'polypeptide(L)'
;MLIKMILLMNFILSIIIITLKSPLKSNLMILIQTILLTLMINLINKTSWISFMIFILYIGGLMIIFLYISSIAFNEININKNYMNKIMKMILMIMMFYWFKLLLLMENFKFNNNYLFEDNFFMMNMFNTPNNLMMYFILMILFIMLILIIWMLKLNKGPIRQKF
;
A
#
# COMPACT_ATOMS: atom_id res chain seq x y z
N MET A 1 -1.30 15.68 16.06
CA MET A 1 -0.10 16.22 15.36
C MET A 1 0.65 15.13 14.60
N LEU A 2 1.07 14.05 15.27
CA LEU A 2 1.81 12.94 14.65
C LEU A 2 1.04 12.27 13.49
N ILE A 3 -0.27 11.99 13.68
CA ILE A 3 -1.13 11.45 12.63
C ILE A 3 -1.12 12.33 11.37
N LYS A 4 -1.33 13.64 11.55
CA LYS A 4 -1.33 14.61 10.45
C LYS A 4 0.04 14.67 9.75
N MET A 5 1.15 14.58 10.49
CA MET A 5 2.50 14.53 9.88
C MET A 5 2.71 13.28 9.03
N ILE A 6 2.27 12.11 9.50
CA ILE A 6 2.40 10.88 8.70
C ILE A 6 1.47 10.90 7.49
N LEU A 7 0.26 11.48 7.59
CA LEU A 7 -0.62 11.73 6.44
C LEU A 7 0.10 12.54 5.36
N LEU A 8 0.77 13.64 5.75
CA LEU A 8 1.53 14.46 4.82
C LEU A 8 2.67 13.69 4.16
N MET A 9 3.41 12.91 4.93
CA MET A 9 4.47 12.07 4.38
C MET A 9 3.90 11.06 3.38
N ASN A 10 2.77 10.41 3.69
CA ASN A 10 2.10 9.49 2.77
C ASN A 10 1.66 10.16 1.46
N PHE A 11 1.11 11.37 1.53
CA PHE A 11 0.75 12.13 0.32
C PHE A 11 1.98 12.45 -0.54
N ILE A 12 3.06 12.92 0.07
CA ILE A 12 4.33 13.20 -0.63
C ILE A 12 4.85 11.92 -1.30
N LEU A 13 4.87 10.79 -0.58
CA LEU A 13 5.34 9.52 -1.14
C LEU A 13 4.48 9.08 -2.33
N SER A 14 3.16 9.24 -2.26
CA SER A 14 2.24 8.87 -3.35
C SER A 14 2.52 9.65 -4.65
N ILE A 15 2.82 10.95 -4.55
CA ILE A 15 3.18 11.79 -5.69
C ILE A 15 4.53 11.34 -6.27
N ILE A 16 5.50 10.96 -5.42
CA ILE A 16 6.80 10.47 -5.90
C ILE A 16 6.64 9.17 -6.68
N ILE A 17 5.80 8.24 -6.22
CA ILE A 17 5.56 6.94 -6.89
C ILE A 17 5.14 7.14 -8.35
N ILE A 18 4.20 8.05 -8.63
CA ILE A 18 3.74 8.35 -10.00
C ILE A 18 4.90 8.77 -10.91
N THR A 19 5.96 9.37 -10.36
CA THR A 19 7.09 9.88 -11.12
C THR A 19 8.24 8.89 -11.31
N LEU A 20 8.24 7.75 -10.61
CA LEU A 20 9.30 6.75 -10.70
C LEU A 20 9.09 5.86 -11.92
N LYS A 21 10.09 5.83 -12.81
CA LYS A 21 10.05 5.02 -14.04
C LYS A 21 10.51 3.58 -13.82
N SER A 22 11.45 3.37 -12.89
CA SER A 22 12.03 2.05 -12.66
C SER A 22 11.14 1.26 -11.70
N PRO A 23 10.67 0.05 -12.09
CA PRO A 23 9.72 -0.73 -11.31
C PRO A 23 10.29 -1.16 -9.95
N LEU A 24 11.60 -1.38 -9.85
CA LEU A 24 12.24 -1.72 -8.59
C LEU A 24 12.18 -0.56 -7.58
N LYS A 25 12.40 0.69 -8.01
CA LYS A 25 12.31 1.85 -7.13
C LYS A 25 10.87 2.16 -6.73
N SER A 26 9.90 1.95 -7.61
CA SER A 26 8.48 2.10 -7.25
C SER A 26 8.08 1.07 -6.19
N ASN A 27 8.51 -0.19 -6.29
CA ASN A 27 8.19 -1.21 -5.29
C ASN A 27 8.78 -0.90 -3.91
N LEU A 28 10.04 -0.45 -3.86
CA LEU A 28 10.66 0.00 -2.60
C LEU A 28 9.91 1.19 -2.00
N MET A 29 9.45 2.12 -2.84
CA MET A 29 8.70 3.28 -2.39
C MET A 29 7.32 2.92 -1.85
N ILE A 30 6.65 1.94 -2.47
CA ILE A 30 5.38 1.41 -1.99
C ILE A 30 5.57 0.72 -0.63
N LEU A 31 6.66 -0.03 -0.40
CA LEU A 31 6.96 -0.62 0.91
C LEU A 31 7.04 0.45 2.00
N ILE A 32 7.77 1.54 1.77
CA ILE A 32 7.89 2.65 2.73
C ILE A 32 6.52 3.29 3.00
N GLN A 33 5.71 3.52 1.95
CA GLN A 33 4.37 4.07 2.11
C GLN A 33 3.46 3.13 2.92
N THR A 34 3.54 1.81 2.70
CA THR A 34 2.73 0.84 3.45
C THR A 34 3.10 0.79 4.93
N ILE A 35 4.38 0.92 5.29
CA ILE A 35 4.83 1.02 6.69
C ILE A 35 4.23 2.27 7.37
N LEU A 36 4.25 3.42 6.69
CA LEU A 36 3.69 4.65 7.24
C LEU A 36 2.15 4.60 7.34
N LEU A 37 1.48 3.93 6.41
CA LEU A 37 0.04 3.70 6.47
C LEU A 37 -0.36 2.76 7.62
N THR A 38 0.38 1.68 7.87
CA THR A 38 0.05 0.76 8.98
C THR A 38 0.32 1.40 10.33
N LEU A 39 1.37 2.20 10.46
CA LEU A 39 1.62 3.03 11.64
C LEU A 39 0.47 4.01 11.89
N MET A 40 -0.11 4.59 10.83
CA MET A 40 -1.25 5.49 10.95
C MET A 40 -2.52 4.81 11.42
N ILE A 41 -2.84 3.67 10.83
CA ILE A 41 -4.01 2.89 11.21
C ILE A 41 -3.91 2.44 12.67
N ASN A 42 -2.71 2.07 13.12
CA ASN A 42 -2.46 1.72 14.52
C ASN A 42 -2.63 2.90 15.50
N LEU A 43 -2.40 4.14 15.04
CA LEU A 43 -2.60 5.33 15.87
C LEU A 43 -4.08 5.77 15.93
N ILE A 44 -4.88 5.41 14.93
CA ILE A 44 -6.30 5.75 14.86
C ILE A 44 -7.14 4.69 15.60
N ASN A 45 -6.81 3.42 15.40
CA ASN A 45 -7.57 2.31 15.96
C ASN A 45 -7.08 1.96 17.36
N LYS A 46 -7.98 1.48 18.23
CA LYS A 46 -7.60 0.99 19.56
C LYS A 46 -6.90 -0.36 19.51
N THR A 47 -7.24 -1.18 18.52
CA THR A 47 -6.65 -2.50 18.31
C THR A 47 -5.69 -2.51 17.11
N SER A 48 -4.52 -3.11 17.29
CA SER A 48 -3.46 -3.21 16.28
C SER A 48 -3.70 -4.31 15.23
N TRP A 49 -4.75 -5.12 15.39
CA TRP A 49 -5.03 -6.28 14.54
C TRP A 49 -5.24 -5.90 13.07
N ILE A 50 -6.01 -4.84 12.80
CA ILE A 50 -6.28 -4.37 11.44
C ILE A 50 -5.00 -3.85 10.79
N SER A 51 -4.20 -3.04 11.51
CA SER A 51 -2.91 -2.55 11.00
C SER A 51 -1.92 -3.68 10.72
N PHE A 52 -1.93 -4.74 11.52
CA PHE A 52 -1.06 -5.90 11.35
C PHE A 52 -1.44 -6.74 10.12
N MET A 53 -2.73 -7.01 9.91
CA MET A 53 -3.20 -7.75 8.73
C MET A 53 -2.86 -7.02 7.42
N ILE A 54 -3.04 -5.70 7.38
CA ILE A 54 -2.68 -4.88 6.22
C ILE A 54 -1.17 -4.95 5.97
N PHE A 55 -0.35 -4.91 7.03
CA PHE A 55 1.11 -4.99 6.90
C PHE A 55 1.56 -6.30 6.24
N ILE A 56 1.04 -7.43 6.70
CA ILE A 56 1.40 -8.75 6.15
C ILE A 56 0.97 -8.89 4.70
N LEU A 57 -0.28 -8.54 4.38
CA LEU A 57 -0.83 -8.67 3.03
C LEU A 57 -0.01 -7.88 2.01
N TYR A 58 0.35 -6.63 2.34
CA TYR A 58 1.15 -5.80 1.44
C TYR A 58 2.59 -6.30 1.29
N ILE A 59 3.27 -6.67 2.38
CA ILE A 59 4.64 -7.17 2.30
C ILE A 59 4.71 -8.49 1.53
N GLY A 60 3.80 -9.43 1.81
CA GLY A 60 3.75 -10.71 1.11
C GLY A 60 3.54 -10.54 -0.40
N GLY A 61 2.58 -9.70 -0.80
CA GLY A 61 2.33 -9.41 -2.22
C GLY A 61 3.50 -8.70 -2.91
N LEU A 62 4.09 -7.70 -2.26
CA LEU A 62 5.19 -6.92 -2.83
C LEU A 62 6.48 -7.75 -2.97
N MET A 63 6.74 -8.71 -2.08
CA MET A 63 7.88 -9.62 -2.19
C MET A 63 7.79 -10.51 -3.43
N ILE A 64 6.61 -11.04 -3.75
CA ILE A 64 6.39 -11.88 -4.94
C ILE A 64 6.63 -11.07 -6.22
N ILE A 65 6.10 -9.83 -6.26
CA ILE A 65 6.31 -8.92 -7.39
C ILE A 65 7.79 -8.54 -7.52
N PHE A 66 8.49 -8.31 -6.40
CA PHE A 66 9.93 -8.04 -6.40
C PHE A 66 10.74 -9.18 -7.01
N LEU A 67 10.47 -10.43 -6.61
CA LEU A 67 11.12 -11.61 -7.20
C LEU A 67 10.87 -11.69 -8.71
N TYR A 68 9.63 -11.54 -9.16
CA TYR A 68 9.29 -11.59 -10.58
C TYR A 68 10.05 -10.54 -11.39
N ILE A 69 10.03 -9.28 -10.97
CA ILE A 69 10.65 -8.17 -11.71
C ILE A 69 12.19 -8.27 -11.70
N SER A 70 12.78 -8.68 -10.57
CA SER A 70 14.22 -8.91 -10.48
C SER A 70 14.72 -10.02 -11.41
N SER A 71 13.86 -11.01 -11.72
CA SER A 71 14.19 -12.11 -12.64
C SER A 71 14.11 -11.72 -14.12
N ILE A 72 13.37 -10.66 -14.47
CA ILE A 72 13.08 -10.28 -15.87
C ILE A 72 13.94 -9.10 -16.34
N ALA A 73 14.29 -8.17 -15.45
CA ALA A 73 15.03 -6.98 -15.83
C ALA A 73 16.38 -6.91 -15.12
N PHE A 74 17.45 -7.18 -15.87
CA PHE A 74 18.79 -6.69 -15.51
C PHE A 74 18.74 -5.16 -15.42
N ASN A 75 19.33 -4.66 -14.34
CA ASN A 75 19.19 -3.32 -13.79
C ASN A 75 19.73 -2.24 -14.75
N GLU A 76 18.95 -1.81 -15.75
CA GLU A 76 19.24 -0.57 -16.49
C GLU A 76 18.93 0.61 -15.58
N ILE A 77 19.93 1.02 -14.80
CA ILE A 77 19.90 2.25 -14.03
C ILE A 77 19.86 3.41 -15.03
N ASN A 78 18.65 3.77 -15.44
CA ASN A 78 18.43 4.85 -16.39
C ASN A 78 18.65 6.17 -15.63
N ILE A 79 19.91 6.63 -15.57
CA ILE A 79 20.31 7.90 -14.95
C ILE A 79 19.86 9.02 -15.88
N ASN A 80 18.57 9.32 -15.86
CA ASN A 80 18.03 10.43 -16.61
C ASN A 80 18.50 11.74 -15.94
N LYS A 81 19.47 12.43 -16.56
CA LYS A 81 20.15 13.65 -16.09
C LYS A 81 19.29 14.93 -16.21
N ASN A 82 17.96 14.84 -16.04
CA ASN A 82 17.11 16.03 -15.98
C ASN A 82 17.01 16.55 -14.54
N TYR A 83 18.06 17.24 -14.09
CA TYR A 83 18.13 17.87 -12.77
C TYR A 83 17.08 18.98 -12.61
N MET A 84 16.78 19.76 -13.65
CA MET A 84 15.76 20.82 -13.61
C MET A 84 14.36 20.29 -13.29
N ASN A 85 13.97 19.16 -13.88
CA ASN A 85 12.67 18.55 -13.60
C ASN A 85 12.61 17.95 -12.17
N LYS A 86 13.76 17.57 -11.59
CA LYS A 86 13.84 17.15 -10.19
C LYS A 86 13.74 18.35 -9.23
N ILE A 87 14.36 19.48 -9.57
CA ILE A 87 14.33 20.71 -8.77
C ILE A 87 12.91 21.30 -8.72
N MET A 88 12.21 21.39 -9.86
CA MET A 88 10.81 21.87 -9.90
C MET A 88 9.88 20.98 -9.06
N LYS A 89 10.09 19.67 -9.08
CA LYS A 89 9.34 18.73 -8.23
C LYS A 89 9.63 18.94 -6.75
N MET A 90 10.89 19.17 -6.37
CA MET A 90 11.23 19.47 -4.97
C MET A 90 10.60 20.78 -4.49
N ILE A 91 10.58 21.82 -5.33
CA ILE A 91 9.95 23.11 -5.00
C ILE A 91 8.44 22.94 -4.78
N LEU A 92 7.75 22.18 -5.64
CA LEU A 92 6.33 21.87 -5.47
C LEU A 92 6.06 21.11 -4.16
N MET A 93 6.93 20.16 -3.80
CA MET A 93 6.81 19.43 -2.54
C MET A 93 6.97 20.32 -1.32
N ILE A 94 7.95 21.24 -1.36
CA ILE A 94 8.18 22.21 -0.28
C ILE A 94 6.97 23.14 -0.13
N MET A 95 6.43 23.66 -1.25
CA MET A 95 5.26 24.53 -1.22
C MET A 95 4.03 23.84 -0.62
N MET A 96 3.79 22.58 -1.00
CA MET A 96 2.72 21.78 -0.41
C MET A 96 2.93 21.61 1.10
N PHE A 97 4.15 21.31 1.53
CA PHE A 97 4.46 21.13 2.95
C PHE A 97 4.19 22.39 3.78
N TYR A 98 4.55 23.57 3.25
CA TYR A 98 4.27 24.85 3.91
C TYR A 98 2.78 25.15 4.01
N TRP A 99 2.03 24.93 2.92
CA TRP A 99 0.57 25.11 2.92
C TRP A 99 -0.10 24.23 3.96
N PHE A 100 0.27 22.96 4.02
CA PHE A 100 -0.31 22.03 4.97
C PHE A 100 0.05 22.34 6.43
N LYS A 101 1.27 22.83 6.71
CA LYS A 101 1.64 23.29 8.06
C LYS A 101 0.69 24.40 8.55
N LEU A 102 0.27 25.28 7.65
CA LEU A 102 -0.67 26.37 7.97
C LEU A 102 -2.07 25.84 8.31
N LEU A 103 -2.58 24.89 7.53
CA LEU A 103 -3.85 24.20 7.80
C LEU A 103 -3.83 23.40 9.10
N LEU A 104 -2.68 22.79 9.41
CA LEU A 104 -2.45 21.99 10.61
C LEU A 104 -2.65 22.76 11.92
N LEU A 105 -2.31 24.04 11.94
CA LEU A 105 -2.45 24.93 13.09
C LEU A 105 -3.92 25.30 13.38
N MET A 106 -4.79 25.24 12.37
CA MET A 106 -6.19 25.67 12.49
C MET A 106 -7.13 24.61 13.08
N GLU A 107 -6.76 23.34 13.04
CA GLU A 107 -7.66 22.25 13.41
C GLU A 107 -7.19 21.50 14.65
N ASN A 108 -7.63 21.96 15.81
CA ASN A 108 -7.62 21.20 17.06
C ASN A 108 -8.74 20.14 17.04
N PHE A 109 -8.58 19.11 16.22
CA PHE A 109 -9.44 17.93 16.35
C PHE A 109 -9.01 17.14 17.58
N LYS A 110 -9.67 17.41 18.71
CA LYS A 110 -9.72 16.49 19.84
C LYS A 110 -10.58 15.30 19.41
N PHE A 111 -9.93 14.26 18.88
CA PHE A 111 -10.57 12.96 18.72
C PHE A 111 -10.82 12.39 20.12
N ASN A 112 -12.00 12.65 20.65
CA ASN A 112 -12.40 12.08 21.94
C ASN A 112 -12.91 10.66 21.68
N ASN A 113 -12.04 9.68 21.89
CA ASN A 113 -12.30 8.28 21.55
C ASN A 113 -13.14 7.59 22.64
N ASN A 114 -14.36 8.09 22.87
CA ASN A 114 -15.25 7.66 23.94
C ASN A 114 -15.94 6.31 23.69
N TYR A 115 -15.70 5.64 22.56
CA TYR A 115 -16.23 4.28 22.33
C TYR A 115 -15.33 3.25 23.02
N LEU A 116 -15.62 2.97 24.29
CA LEU A 116 -14.93 2.00 25.14
C LEU A 116 -15.25 0.52 24.82
N PHE A 117 -16.03 0.23 23.79
CA PHE A 117 -16.52 -1.12 23.53
C PHE A 117 -15.75 -1.84 22.41
N GLU A 118 -14.91 -2.77 22.85
CA GLU A 118 -14.54 -4.07 22.27
C GLU A 118 -14.59 -4.23 20.73
N ASP A 119 -13.52 -3.79 20.05
CA ASP A 119 -13.33 -4.02 18.60
C ASP A 119 -13.27 -5.52 18.21
N ASN A 120 -12.93 -6.42 19.14
CA ASN A 120 -12.88 -7.86 18.84
C ASN A 120 -14.27 -8.44 18.48
N PHE A 121 -15.36 -7.86 18.96
CA PHE A 121 -16.71 -8.26 18.57
C PHE A 121 -17.03 -7.94 17.11
N PHE A 122 -16.42 -6.90 16.51
CA PHE A 122 -16.64 -6.58 15.09
C PHE A 122 -16.16 -7.70 14.16
N MET A 123 -15.02 -8.33 14.47
CA MET A 123 -14.52 -9.46 13.68
C MET A 123 -15.43 -10.68 13.81
N MET A 124 -15.91 -10.97 15.02
CA MET A 124 -16.84 -12.09 15.25
C MET A 124 -18.19 -11.85 14.55
N ASN A 125 -18.66 -10.60 14.50
CA ASN A 125 -19.90 -10.23 13.82
C ASN A 125 -19.87 -10.44 12.29
N MET A 126 -18.69 -10.57 11.67
CA MET A 126 -18.60 -10.91 10.24
C MET A 126 -19.02 -12.35 9.94
N PHE A 127 -18.79 -13.27 10.89
CA PHE A 127 -19.17 -14.68 10.75
C PHE A 127 -20.61 -14.96 11.19
N ASN A 128 -21.20 -14.06 11.97
CA ASN A 128 -22.58 -14.18 12.43
C ASN A 128 -23.58 -13.82 11.33
N THR A 129 -24.77 -14.40 11.41
CA THR A 129 -25.90 -14.01 10.56
C THR A 129 -26.35 -12.58 10.92
N PRO A 130 -26.71 -11.71 9.95
CA PRO A 130 -26.85 -11.94 8.50
C PRO A 130 -25.56 -11.73 7.66
N ASN A 131 -24.48 -11.19 8.26
CA ASN A 131 -23.28 -10.77 7.52
C ASN A 131 -22.48 -11.92 6.90
N ASN A 132 -22.67 -13.16 7.35
CA ASN A 132 -22.00 -14.35 6.81
C ASN A 132 -22.18 -14.51 5.27
N LEU A 133 -23.25 -13.97 4.68
CA LEU A 133 -23.42 -13.96 3.22
C LEU A 133 -22.25 -13.26 2.49
N MET A 134 -21.73 -12.17 3.06
CA MET A 134 -20.57 -11.46 2.51
C MET A 134 -19.32 -12.34 2.55
N MET A 135 -19.14 -13.14 3.63
CA MET A 135 -18.01 -14.07 3.75
C MET A 135 -18.08 -15.18 2.70
N TYR A 136 -19.26 -15.77 2.47
CA TYR A 136 -19.45 -16.74 1.39
C TYR A 136 -19.15 -16.16 0.01
N PHE A 137 -19.54 -14.90 -0.24
CA PHE A 137 -19.24 -14.23 -1.49
C PHE A 137 -17.72 -14.04 -1.71
N ILE A 138 -16.99 -13.60 -0.69
CA ILE A 138 -15.53 -13.45 -0.74
C ILE A 138 -14.84 -14.80 -1.00
N LEU A 139 -15.28 -15.86 -0.32
CA LEU A 139 -14.75 -17.22 -0.52
C LEU A 139 -14.94 -17.70 -1.97
N MET A 140 -16.12 -17.48 -2.55
CA MET A 140 -16.40 -17.84 -3.94
C MET A 140 -15.52 -17.05 -4.92
N ILE A 141 -15.30 -15.75 -4.68
CA ILE A 141 -14.39 -14.94 -5.51
C ILE A 141 -12.98 -15.51 -5.50
N LEU A 142 -12.42 -15.78 -4.31
CA LEU A 142 -11.08 -16.34 -4.18
C LEU A 142 -10.96 -17.70 -4.87
N PHE A 143 -11.99 -18.55 -4.75
CA PHE A 143 -12.03 -19.86 -5.41
C PHE A 143 -12.05 -19.75 -6.95
N ILE A 144 -12.88 -18.87 -7.50
CA ILE A 144 -12.95 -18.62 -8.94
C ILE A 144 -11.61 -18.07 -9.45
N MET A 145 -10.99 -17.15 -8.71
CA MET A 145 -9.67 -16.60 -9.05
C MET A 145 -8.61 -17.70 -9.14
N LEU A 146 -8.60 -18.67 -8.22
CA LEU A 146 -7.67 -19.81 -8.27
C LEU A 146 -7.87 -20.66 -9.53
N ILE A 147 -9.12 -20.98 -9.90
CA ILE A 147 -9.42 -21.74 -11.12
C ILE A 147 -8.95 -20.99 -12.37
N LEU A 148 -9.22 -19.68 -12.43
CA LEU A 148 -8.79 -18.82 -13.54
C LEU A 148 -7.27 -18.78 -13.65
N ILE A 149 -6.53 -18.66 -12.54
CA ILE A 149 -5.06 -18.70 -12.54
C ILE A 149 -4.56 -20.04 -13.09
N ILE A 150 -5.10 -21.17 -12.64
CA ILE A 150 -4.71 -22.50 -13.13
C ILE A 150 -4.99 -22.63 -14.64
N TRP A 151 -6.11 -22.09 -15.11
CA TRP A 151 -6.44 -22.09 -16.53
C TRP A 151 -5.48 -21.22 -17.35
N MET A 152 -5.14 -20.02 -16.85
CA MET A 152 -4.14 -19.13 -17.47
C MET A 152 -2.75 -19.78 -17.54
N LEU A 153 -2.34 -20.53 -16.51
CA LEU A 153 -1.06 -21.24 -16.50
C LEU A 153 -0.99 -22.39 -17.52
N LYS A 154 -2.11 -23.05 -17.83
CA LYS A 154 -2.17 -24.14 -18.83
C LYS A 154 -1.94 -23.65 -20.27
N LEU A 155 -2.08 -22.35 -20.54
CA LEU A 155 -1.93 -21.78 -21.87
C LEU A 155 -0.46 -21.63 -22.34
N ASN A 156 0.53 -21.88 -21.47
CA ASN A 156 1.94 -21.78 -21.85
C ASN A 156 2.50 -23.11 -22.39
N LYS A 157 2.29 -23.37 -23.68
CA LYS A 157 3.05 -24.38 -24.44
C LYS A 157 4.39 -23.79 -24.90
N GLY A 158 5.32 -23.62 -23.97
CA GLY A 158 6.70 -23.26 -24.30
C GLY A 158 7.55 -23.01 -23.06
N PRO A 159 8.77 -23.59 -22.96
CA PRO A 159 9.64 -23.32 -21.82
C PRO A 159 10.11 -21.86 -21.82
N ILE A 160 10.04 -21.21 -20.67
CA ILE A 160 10.58 -19.85 -20.38
C ILE A 160 12.12 -19.79 -20.52
N ARG A 161 12.78 -20.90 -20.83
CA ARG A 161 14.19 -20.94 -21.22
C ARG A 161 14.30 -21.49 -22.63
N GLN A 162 14.80 -20.69 -23.56
CA GLN A 162 15.47 -21.22 -24.74
C GLN A 162 16.59 -22.14 -24.22
N LYS A 163 16.46 -23.44 -24.49
CA LYS A 163 17.62 -24.32 -24.47
C LYS A 163 18.53 -23.81 -25.59
N PHE A 164 19.80 -23.60 -25.25
CA PHE A 164 20.88 -23.37 -26.21
C PHE A 164 20.79 -24.35 -27.38
#